data_AF-A0A6J1B565-F1
#
_entry.id   AF-A0A6J1B565-F1
#
_cell.length_a   1.000
_cell.length_b   1.000
_cell.length_c   1.000
_cell.angle_alpha   90.00
_cell.angle_beta   90.00
_cell.angle_gamma   90.00
#
_symmetry.space_group_name_H-M   'P 1'
#
loop_
_entity.id
_entity.type
_entity.pdbx_description
1 polymer ?
#
loop_
_entity_poly.entity_id
_entity_poly.type
_entity_poly.pdbx_seq_one_letter_code
_entity_poly.pdbx_strand_id
1 'polypeptide(L)'
;MAALTPAIAMWNTRNVADQERFNQLLADTMDAAATMAVSARSDFKYFATREANISGFQTLYSLVKCTPNLSSGDCNACLRGAIAALPDCRSGKQGARVLNPSCNIRQEVSPFYNKTTVAALPPPSVLTPPPTAASGALGKSLEAYFEMPKLQ
;
A
#
# COMPACT_ATOMS: atom_id res chain seq x y z
N MET A 1 -18.91 -3.23 1.65
CA MET A 1 -18.54 -2.17 0.70
C MET A 1 -17.70 -1.13 1.42
N ALA A 2 -16.63 -0.69 0.76
CA ALA A 2 -15.80 0.42 1.21
C ALA A 2 -16.55 1.76 1.18
N ALA A 3 -16.49 2.51 2.27
CA ALA A 3 -17.02 3.87 2.36
C ALA A 3 -15.85 4.88 2.46
N LEU A 4 -15.77 5.77 1.48
CA LEU A 4 -14.79 6.86 1.41
C LEU A 4 -15.36 8.19 1.94
N THR A 5 -16.68 8.32 2.11
CA THR A 5 -17.34 9.57 2.51
C THR A 5 -18.28 9.39 3.70
N PRO A 6 -18.43 10.41 4.57
CA PRO A 6 -17.70 11.68 4.56
C PRO A 6 -16.21 11.49 4.86
N ALA A 7 -15.36 12.28 4.21
CA ALA A 7 -13.91 12.23 4.40
C ALA A 7 -13.46 13.45 5.20
N ILE A 8 -12.59 13.23 6.19
CA ILE A 8 -11.91 14.32 6.90
C ILE A 8 -10.43 14.25 6.55
N ALA A 9 -9.89 15.36 6.07
CA ALA A 9 -8.49 15.52 5.73
C ALA A 9 -7.83 16.54 6.65
N MET A 10 -6.68 16.19 7.22
CA MET A 10 -5.88 17.07 8.06
C MET A 10 -4.44 17.03 7.59
N TRP A 11 -3.74 18.16 7.67
CA TRP A 11 -2.35 18.24 7.25
C TRP A 11 -1.57 19.26 8.05
N ASN A 12 -0.26 19.03 8.13
CA ASN A 12 0.67 20.00 8.67
C ASN A 12 0.76 21.20 7.72
N THR A 13 0.87 22.42 8.28
CA THR A 13 1.01 23.63 7.46
C THR A 13 2.39 23.74 6.81
N ARG A 14 3.41 23.09 7.38
CA ARG A 14 4.79 23.06 6.88
C ARG A 14 4.97 22.09 5.72
N ASN A 15 5.79 22.49 4.76
CA ASN A 15 6.19 21.67 3.62
C ASN A 15 7.52 20.96 3.89
N VAL A 16 7.75 19.86 3.19
CA VAL A 16 9.08 19.26 3.03
C VAL A 16 9.91 20.07 2.01
N ALA A 17 11.23 19.90 2.03
CA ALA A 17 12.12 20.65 1.14
C ALA A 17 11.98 20.23 -0.34
N ASP A 18 12.06 18.92 -0.61
CA ASP A 18 11.90 18.34 -1.95
C ASP A 18 10.53 17.66 -2.05
N GLN A 19 9.54 18.41 -2.54
CA GLN A 19 8.14 17.96 -2.55
C GLN A 19 7.89 16.89 -3.62
N GLU A 20 8.53 16.99 -4.78
CA GLU A 20 8.35 16.03 -5.88
C GLU A 20 8.86 14.65 -5.48
N ARG A 21 10.11 14.57 -5.04
CA ARG A 21 10.70 13.32 -4.56
C ARG A 21 9.93 12.76 -3.37
N PHE A 22 9.52 13.61 -2.44
CA PHE A 22 8.74 13.19 -1.28
C PHE A 22 7.38 12.62 -1.67
N ASN A 23 6.66 13.25 -2.58
CA ASN A 23 5.34 12.78 -3.02
C ASN A 23 5.43 11.40 -3.69
N GLN A 24 6.47 11.18 -4.50
CA GLN A 24 6.73 9.89 -5.14
C GLN A 24 7.04 8.82 -4.09
N LEU A 25 7.95 9.12 -3.16
CA LEU A 25 8.28 8.23 -2.05
C LEU A 25 7.06 7.93 -1.16
N LEU A 26 6.23 8.93 -0.90
CA LEU A 26 5.01 8.80 -0.11
C LEU A 26 4.02 7.86 -0.78
N ALA A 27 3.78 8.03 -2.08
CA ALA A 27 2.90 7.15 -2.86
C ALA A 27 3.38 5.69 -2.77
N ASP A 28 4.66 5.42 -3.06
CA ASP A 28 5.23 4.07 -3.03
C ASP A 28 5.21 3.45 -1.62
N THR A 29 5.49 4.25 -0.60
CA THR A 29 5.56 3.80 0.79
C THR A 29 4.17 3.44 1.31
N MET A 30 3.18 4.31 1.08
CA MET A 30 1.79 4.06 1.41
C MET A 30 1.20 2.91 0.60
N ASP A 31 1.61 2.79 -0.67
CA ASP A 31 1.10 1.74 -1.55
C ASP A 31 1.44 0.36 -0.99
N ALA A 32 2.71 0.17 -0.66
CA ALA A 32 3.19 -1.06 -0.04
C ALA A 32 2.60 -1.29 1.36
N ALA A 33 2.39 -0.23 2.14
CA ALA A 33 1.73 -0.35 3.44
C ALA A 33 0.30 -0.91 3.29
N ALA A 34 -0.46 -0.43 2.30
CA ALA A 34 -1.79 -0.96 2.01
C ALA A 34 -1.74 -2.43 1.56
N THR A 35 -0.79 -2.80 0.68
CA THR A 35 -0.57 -4.20 0.28
C THR A 35 -0.29 -5.10 1.49
N MET A 36 0.56 -4.66 2.42
CA MET A 36 0.86 -5.41 3.66
C MET A 36 -0.39 -5.58 4.53
N ALA A 37 -1.17 -4.50 4.71
CA ALA A 37 -2.37 -4.51 5.55
C ALA A 37 -3.44 -5.50 5.05
N VAL A 38 -3.59 -5.66 3.73
CA VAL A 38 -4.62 -6.55 3.15
C VAL A 38 -4.15 -7.99 2.99
N SER A 39 -2.84 -8.22 2.96
CA SER A 39 -2.20 -9.53 2.79
C SER A 39 -1.92 -10.26 4.10
N ALA A 40 -1.95 -9.53 5.24
CA ALA A 40 -1.75 -10.13 6.55
C ALA A 40 -2.84 -11.16 6.89
N ARG A 41 -2.42 -12.32 7.39
CA ARG A 41 -3.27 -13.43 7.84
C ARG A 41 -3.31 -13.59 9.37
N SER A 42 -2.94 -12.54 10.10
CA SER A 42 -2.95 -12.50 11.57
C SER A 42 -4.16 -11.72 12.08
N ASP A 43 -4.36 -11.71 13.40
CA ASP A 43 -5.36 -10.87 14.07
C ASP A 43 -5.12 -9.35 13.86
N PHE A 44 -3.95 -8.99 13.32
CA PHE A 44 -3.56 -7.62 12.93
C PHE A 44 -3.79 -7.33 11.44
N LYS A 45 -4.59 -8.17 10.78
CA LYS A 45 -5.12 -7.90 9.44
C LYS A 45 -5.73 -6.49 9.41
N TYR A 46 -5.55 -5.80 8.29
CA TYR A 46 -6.03 -4.44 8.07
C TYR A 46 -5.28 -3.33 8.82
N PHE A 47 -4.09 -3.61 9.33
CA PHE A 47 -3.17 -2.62 9.87
C PHE A 47 -1.77 -2.83 9.30
N ALA A 48 -1.10 -1.75 8.94
CA ALA A 48 0.32 -1.80 8.64
C ALA A 48 0.97 -0.44 8.86
N THR A 49 2.27 -0.46 9.13
CA THR A 49 3.13 0.72 9.09
C THR A 49 4.29 0.49 8.15
N ARG A 50 4.83 1.56 7.58
CA ARG A 50 6.04 1.50 6.77
C ARG A 50 6.87 2.77 6.94
N GLU A 51 8.18 2.60 6.89
CA GLU A 51 9.14 3.70 6.98
C GLU A 51 9.92 3.81 5.68
N ALA A 52 10.27 5.03 5.30
CA ALA A 52 11.15 5.29 4.16
C ALA A 52 12.07 6.47 4.46
N ASN A 53 13.32 6.40 4.00
CA ASN A 53 14.28 7.47 4.18
C ASN A 53 13.99 8.59 3.15
N ILE A 54 13.73 9.80 3.63
CA ILE A 54 13.60 11.00 2.78
C ILE A 54 14.99 11.61 2.56
N SER A 55 15.74 11.76 3.65
CA SER A 55 17.13 12.22 3.69
C SER A 55 17.87 11.67 4.90
N GLY A 56 19.16 11.97 5.03
CA GLY A 56 19.99 11.51 6.17
C GLY A 56 19.47 11.90 7.56
N PHE A 57 18.59 12.91 7.65
CA PHE A 57 18.01 13.38 8.92
C PHE A 57 16.49 13.25 9.00
N GLN A 58 15.83 12.79 7.92
CA GLN A 58 14.37 12.79 7.85
C GLN A 58 13.84 11.45 7.33
N THR A 59 12.92 10.88 8.09
CA THR A 59 12.26 9.60 7.79
C THR A 59 10.78 9.85 7.61
N LEU A 60 10.21 9.30 6.55
CA LEU A 60 8.78 9.19 6.35
C LEU A 60 8.25 8.03 7.21
N TYR A 61 7.29 8.32 8.06
CA TYR A 61 6.51 7.36 8.81
C TYR A 61 5.13 7.25 8.18
N SER A 62 4.70 6.05 7.81
CA SER A 62 3.40 5.78 7.19
C SER A 62 2.63 4.76 8.00
N LEU A 63 1.32 4.98 8.16
CA LEU A 63 0.39 4.06 8.80
C LEU A 63 -0.88 3.98 7.97
N VAL A 64 -1.39 2.76 7.79
CA VAL A 64 -2.68 2.47 7.17
C VAL A 64 -3.49 1.56 8.07
N LYS A 65 -4.80 1.79 8.13
CA LYS A 65 -5.71 0.94 8.90
C LYS A 65 -7.11 0.90 8.28
N CYS A 66 -7.72 -0.28 8.18
CA CYS A 66 -9.16 -0.43 7.90
C CYS A 66 -9.95 -0.86 9.15
N THR A 67 -11.26 -0.74 9.06
CA THR A 67 -12.17 -1.34 10.04
C THR A 67 -12.21 -2.87 9.85
N PRO A 68 -12.35 -3.64 10.94
CA PRO A 68 -12.22 -5.11 10.88
C PRO A 68 -13.37 -5.81 10.16
N ASN A 69 -14.50 -5.12 9.95
CA ASN A 69 -15.71 -5.65 9.30
C ASN A 69 -15.65 -5.67 7.76
N LEU A 70 -14.53 -5.26 7.15
CA LEU A 70 -14.39 -5.23 5.69
C LEU A 70 -13.77 -6.52 5.14
N SER A 71 -14.07 -6.81 3.87
CA SER A 71 -13.30 -7.78 3.10
C SER A 71 -11.91 -7.23 2.77
N SER A 72 -10.94 -8.09 2.39
CA SER A 72 -9.63 -7.62 1.92
C SER A 72 -9.75 -6.71 0.69
N GLY A 73 -10.69 -7.00 -0.22
CA GLY A 73 -10.95 -6.18 -1.40
C GLY A 73 -11.50 -4.79 -1.05
N ASP A 74 -12.49 -4.73 -0.16
CA ASP A 74 -13.06 -3.46 0.32
C ASP A 74 -12.02 -2.64 1.10
N CYS A 75 -11.21 -3.29 1.95
CA CYS A 75 -10.12 -2.61 2.65
C CYS A 75 -9.10 -2.03 1.66
N ASN A 76 -8.68 -2.81 0.65
CA ASN A 76 -7.76 -2.34 -0.38
C ASN A 76 -8.33 -1.12 -1.13
N ALA A 77 -9.59 -1.22 -1.58
CA ALA A 77 -10.27 -0.13 -2.27
C ALA A 77 -10.33 1.14 -1.41
N CYS A 78 -10.63 1.01 -0.12
CA CYS A 78 -10.65 2.15 0.79
C CYS A 78 -9.26 2.79 0.94
N LEU A 79 -8.23 1.99 1.20
CA LEU A 79 -6.88 2.49 1.40
C LEU A 79 -6.33 3.18 0.15
N ARG A 80 -6.51 2.58 -1.03
CA ARG A 80 -6.11 3.17 -2.31
C ARG A 80 -6.85 4.48 -2.59
N GLY A 81 -8.16 4.53 -2.31
CA GLY A 81 -8.95 5.76 -2.44
C GLY A 81 -8.49 6.86 -1.47
N ALA A 82 -8.16 6.51 -0.23
CA ALA A 82 -7.62 7.46 0.74
C ALA A 82 -6.23 8.00 0.32
N ILE A 83 -5.37 7.13 -0.22
CA ILE A 83 -4.02 7.50 -0.71
C ILE A 83 -4.13 8.45 -1.90
N ALA A 84 -5.04 8.16 -2.84
CA ALA A 84 -5.30 9.00 -4.01
C ALA A 84 -5.82 10.41 -3.66
N ALA A 85 -6.31 10.63 -2.43
CA ALA A 85 -6.74 11.94 -1.94
C ALA A 85 -5.61 12.77 -1.29
N LEU A 86 -4.41 12.23 -1.13
CA LEU A 86 -3.24 12.97 -0.61
C LEU A 86 -2.69 14.04 -1.57
N PRO A 87 -2.63 13.82 -2.92
CA PRO A 87 -2.04 14.77 -3.87
C PRO A 87 -2.83 16.07 -4.10
N ASP A 88 -3.98 16.28 -3.45
CA ASP A 88 -4.77 17.52 -3.58
C ASP A 88 -4.03 18.74 -2.97
N CYS A 89 -4.72 19.64 -2.26
CA CYS A 89 -4.14 20.77 -1.52
C CYS A 89 -3.12 20.39 -0.41
N ARG A 90 -2.80 19.10 -0.28
CA ARG A 90 -2.00 18.44 0.76
C ARG A 90 -0.67 17.88 0.24
N SER A 91 -0.35 18.14 -1.02
CA SER A 91 0.93 17.81 -1.64
C SER A 91 2.11 18.42 -0.87
N GLY A 92 3.20 17.64 -0.70
CA GLY A 92 4.43 18.11 -0.06
C GLY A 92 4.35 18.47 1.43
N LYS A 93 3.26 18.14 2.12
CA LYS A 93 3.12 18.43 3.57
C LYS A 93 3.94 17.47 4.42
N GLN A 94 4.56 17.99 5.47
CA GLN A 94 5.33 17.19 6.45
C GLN A 94 4.49 16.14 7.20
N GLY A 95 3.17 16.31 7.19
CA GLY A 95 2.22 15.40 7.82
C GLY A 95 0.87 15.52 7.14
N ALA A 96 0.19 14.40 6.95
CA ALA A 96 -1.15 14.35 6.37
C ALA A 96 -1.91 13.12 6.87
N ARG A 97 -3.21 13.28 7.09
CA ARG A 97 -4.11 12.21 7.49
C ARG A 97 -5.42 12.30 6.71
N VAL A 98 -5.91 11.16 6.25
CA VAL A 98 -7.26 11.02 5.69
C VAL A 98 -8.02 10.02 6.55
N LEU A 99 -9.18 10.46 7.03
CA LEU A 99 -10.13 9.68 7.83
C LEU A 99 -11.38 9.44 7.01
N ASN A 100 -11.64 8.18 6.68
CA ASN A 100 -12.87 7.73 6.04
C ASN A 100 -13.59 6.75 6.99
N PRO A 101 -14.91 6.49 6.81
CA PRO A 101 -15.63 5.56 7.67
C PRO A 101 -15.05 4.14 7.67
N SER A 102 -14.49 3.70 6.53
CA SER A 102 -13.94 2.34 6.35
C SER A 102 -12.44 2.22 6.60
N CYS A 103 -11.69 3.31 6.52
CA CYS A 103 -10.24 3.26 6.68
C CYS A 103 -9.64 4.63 7.01
N ASN A 104 -8.41 4.61 7.51
CA ASN A 104 -7.62 5.81 7.69
C ASN A 104 -6.17 5.57 7.31
N ILE A 105 -5.54 6.63 6.81
CA ILE A 105 -4.11 6.67 6.51
C ILE A 105 -3.49 7.87 7.18
N ARG A 106 -2.24 7.76 7.61
CA ARG A 106 -1.48 8.84 8.22
C ARG A 106 -0.01 8.78 7.81
N GLN A 107 0.52 9.90 7.36
CA GLN A 107 1.94 10.13 7.17
C GLN A 107 2.43 11.24 8.08
N GLU A 108 3.67 11.11 8.57
CA GLU A 108 4.41 12.17 9.25
C GLU A 108 5.91 12.02 8.96
N VAL A 109 6.66 13.13 9.02
CA VAL A 109 8.14 13.12 9.03
C VAL A 109 8.74 12.99 10.44
N SER A 110 7.91 12.67 11.44
CA SER A 110 8.30 12.43 12.83
C SER A 110 7.62 11.17 13.35
N PRO A 111 8.25 10.40 14.25
CA PRO A 111 7.64 9.19 14.80
C PRO A 111 6.31 9.49 15.50
N PHE A 112 5.27 8.71 15.20
CA PHE A 112 3.94 8.87 15.82
C PHE A 112 3.30 7.54 16.27
N TYR A 113 3.98 6.42 16.08
CA TYR A 113 3.60 5.11 16.57
C TYR A 113 4.77 4.45 17.30
N ASN A 114 4.48 3.54 18.23
CA ASN A 114 5.51 2.82 18.97
C ASN A 114 6.06 1.68 18.11
N LYS A 115 7.30 1.83 17.65
CA LYS A 115 7.97 0.84 16.78
C LYS A 115 8.13 -0.52 17.45
N THR A 116 8.40 -0.55 18.76
CA THR A 116 8.55 -1.80 19.52
C THR A 116 7.24 -2.58 19.57
N THR A 117 6.12 -1.88 19.79
CA THR A 117 4.79 -2.49 19.77
C THR A 117 4.45 -3.04 18.39
N VAL A 118 4.77 -2.31 17.32
CA VAL A 118 4.54 -2.76 15.94
C VAL A 118 5.43 -3.96 15.59
N ALA A 119 6.70 -3.95 15.98
CA ALA A 119 7.63 -5.04 15.71
C ALA A 119 7.29 -6.33 16.48
N ALA A 120 6.64 -6.20 17.64
CA ALA A 120 6.14 -7.34 18.42
C ALA A 120 4.90 -8.00 17.79
N LEU A 121 4.28 -7.39 16.77
CA LEU A 121 3.17 -8.03 16.07
C LEU A 121 3.68 -9.28 15.34
N PRO A 122 2.92 -10.39 15.37
CA PRO A 122 3.30 -11.61 14.68
C PRO A 122 3.51 -11.29 13.18
N PRO A 123 4.60 -11.77 12.57
CA PRO A 123 4.89 -11.50 11.17
C PRO A 123 3.71 -11.94 10.30
N PRO A 124 3.34 -11.16 9.26
CA PRO A 124 2.28 -11.56 8.35
C PRO A 124 2.64 -12.91 7.73
N SER A 125 1.83 -13.94 7.97
CA SER A 125 1.97 -15.21 7.25
C SER A 125 1.59 -14.99 5.78
N VAL A 126 2.59 -14.67 4.95
CA VAL A 126 2.44 -14.55 3.50
C VAL A 126 2.27 -15.96 2.93
N LEU A 127 1.32 -16.14 2.02
CA LEU A 127 1.25 -17.36 1.21
C LEU A 127 2.54 -17.49 0.43
N THR A 128 3.30 -18.56 0.64
CA THR A 128 4.21 -19.04 -0.38
C THR A 128 3.39 -19.48 -1.60
N PRO A 129 3.79 -19.10 -2.83
CA PRO A 129 3.19 -19.69 -4.01
C PRO A 129 3.40 -21.21 -3.97
N PRO A 130 2.44 -22.02 -4.44
CA PRO A 130 2.61 -23.47 -4.49
C PRO A 130 3.84 -23.82 -5.34
N PRO A 131 4.64 -24.83 -4.97
CA PRO A 131 5.77 -25.26 -5.77
C PRO A 131 5.25 -25.68 -7.15
N THR A 132 5.81 -25.05 -8.20
CA THR A 132 5.58 -25.43 -9.58
C THR A 132 5.94 -26.90 -9.73
N ALA A 133 4.95 -27.75 -9.95
CA ALA A 133 5.18 -29.14 -10.30
C ALA A 133 6.03 -29.16 -11.57
N ALA A 134 7.23 -29.71 -11.48
CA ALA A 134 8.10 -29.97 -12.61
C ALA A 134 7.37 -30.93 -13.56
N SER A 135 6.87 -30.40 -14.68
CA SER A 135 6.39 -31.23 -15.78
C SER A 135 7.61 -31.83 -16.47
N GLY A 136 7.93 -33.08 -16.11
CA GLY A 136 8.84 -33.91 -16.86
C GLY A 136 8.37 -34.07 -18.30
N ALA A 137 9.30 -33.91 -19.23
CA ALA A 137 9.07 -34.05 -20.66
C ALA A 137 8.69 -35.49 -21.04
N LEU A 138 7.72 -35.62 -21.94
CA LEU A 138 7.68 -36.71 -22.91
C LEU A 138 7.28 -36.11 -24.25
N GLY A 139 8.25 -36.01 -25.16
CA GLY A 139 8.03 -35.49 -26.50
C GLY A 139 7.23 -36.46 -27.38
N LYS A 140 6.55 -35.89 -28.38
CA LYS A 140 6.76 -36.15 -29.83
C LYS A 140 5.63 -35.51 -30.64
N SER A 141 6.03 -34.81 -31.71
CA SER A 141 5.33 -34.68 -33.00
C SER A 141 3.95 -33.99 -33.03
N LEU A 142 3.87 -32.79 -33.62
CA LEU A 142 3.37 -32.64 -35.00
C LEU A 142 3.57 -31.18 -35.46
N GLU A 143 4.13 -31.03 -36.66
CA GLU A 143 4.23 -29.77 -37.37
C GLU A 143 2.85 -29.19 -37.76
N ALA A 144 2.90 -27.88 -37.99
CA ALA A 144 2.21 -27.15 -39.05
C ALA A 144 0.92 -26.38 -38.70
N TYR A 145 0.85 -25.21 -39.36
CA TYR A 145 -0.26 -24.27 -39.57
C TYR A 145 -0.52 -23.22 -38.49
N PHE A 146 0.12 -22.05 -38.68
CA PHE A 146 -0.62 -20.78 -38.68
C PHE A 146 0.09 -19.76 -39.57
N GLU A 147 -0.34 -19.66 -40.83
CA GLU A 147 -0.07 -18.51 -41.69
C GLU A 147 -0.83 -17.28 -41.15
N MET A 148 -0.13 -16.17 -41.01
CA MET A 148 -0.70 -14.84 -40.79
C MET A 148 -0.83 -14.15 -42.15
N PRO A 149 -2.01 -13.67 -42.58
CA PRO A 149 -2.07 -12.71 -43.68
C PRO A 149 -1.67 -11.33 -43.15
N LYS A 150 -0.56 -10.81 -43.65
CA LYS A 150 -0.30 -9.36 -43.60
C LYS A 150 -1.21 -8.68 -44.60
N LEU A 151 -1.78 -7.57 -44.16
CA LEU A 151 -2.56 -6.63 -44.95
C LEU A 151 -1.65 -5.98 -46.01
N GLN A 152 -1.90 -6.27 -47.29
CA GLN A 152 -1.67 -5.37 -48.42
C GLN A 152 -2.45 -5.84 -49.64
#